data_AF-A0A085ZGL4-F1
#
_entry.id   AF-A0A085ZGL4-F1
#
_cell.length_a   1.000
_cell.length_b   1.000
_cell.length_c   1.000
_cell.angle_alpha   90.00
_cell.angle_beta   90.00
_cell.angle_gamma   90.00
#
_symmetry.space_group_name_H-M   'P 1'
#
loop_
_entity.id
_entity.type
_entity.pdbx_description
1 polymer ?
#
loop_
_entity_poly.entity_id
_entity_poly.type
_entity_poly.pdbx_seq_one_letter_code
_entity_poly.pdbx_strand_id
1 'polypeptide(L)'
;MKVYPEWKKRYDYSEKDKPDFMPDVTETKDFANLISPTTVYITSVFKDDLPYIGFLFSCSWDSEHGLGVMTHKDRIVEIGGADTAFLTWIAEEDMKKKE
;
A
#
# COMPACT_ATOMS: atom_id res chain seq x y z
N MET A 1 -0.74 4.21 11.81
CA MET A 1 0.05 2.97 11.95
C MET A 1 -0.80 1.76 12.33
N LYS A 2 -2.00 1.55 11.74
CA LYS A 2 -2.87 0.45 12.17
C LYS A 2 -2.54 -0.89 11.50
N VAL A 3 -2.16 -0.86 10.22
CA VAL A 3 -2.03 -2.06 9.39
C VAL A 3 -0.70 -2.79 9.57
N TYR A 4 0.42 -2.06 9.69
CA TYR A 4 1.76 -2.66 9.78
C TYR A 4 1.95 -3.62 10.98
N PRO A 5 1.50 -3.30 12.22
CA PRO A 5 1.58 -4.26 13.33
C PRO A 5 0.78 -5.55 13.11
N GLU A 6 -0.34 -5.50 12.37
CA GLU A 6 -1.12 -6.69 12.03
C GLU A 6 -0.38 -7.53 10.99
N TRP A 7 0.23 -6.89 9.99
CA TRP A 7 1.07 -7.59 9.02
C TRP A 7 2.29 -8.25 9.66
N LYS A 8 2.94 -7.59 10.62
CA LYS A 8 4.05 -8.21 11.38
C LYS A 8 3.66 -9.55 12.00
N LYS A 9 2.45 -9.64 12.57
CA LYS A 9 1.92 -10.89 13.13
C LYS A 9 1.63 -11.95 12.06
N ARG A 10 1.28 -11.53 10.85
CA ARG A 10 0.97 -12.44 9.73
C ARG A 10 2.23 -13.01 9.07
N TYR A 11 3.24 -12.17 8.87
CA TYR A 11 4.53 -12.61 8.32
C TYR A 11 5.36 -13.38 9.35
N ASP A 12 5.26 -13.04 10.64
CA ASP A 12 5.85 -13.77 11.77
C ASP A 12 7.34 -14.08 11.59
N TYR A 13 8.10 -13.09 11.11
CA TYR A 13 9.56 -13.21 10.99
C TYR A 13 10.21 -13.51 12.34
N SER A 14 11.21 -14.40 12.32
CA SER A 14 11.99 -14.72 13.52
C SER A 14 12.69 -13.48 14.09
N GLU A 15 13.01 -13.45 15.39
CA GLU A 15 13.75 -12.33 15.99
C GLU A 15 15.10 -12.06 15.32
N LYS A 16 15.68 -13.07 14.65
CA LYS A 16 16.90 -12.92 13.87
C LYS A 16 16.66 -12.13 12.56
N ASP A 17 15.54 -12.39 11.89
CA ASP A 17 15.25 -11.83 10.56
C ASP A 17 14.42 -10.54 10.65
N LYS A 18 13.67 -10.36 11.73
CA LYS A 18 12.82 -9.18 11.98
C LYS A 18 13.53 -7.84 11.77
N PRO A 19 14.80 -7.62 12.20
CA PRO A 19 15.49 -6.35 11.95
C PRO A 19 15.65 -6.01 10.46
N ASP A 20 15.79 -7.03 9.60
CA ASP A 20 16.06 -6.85 8.17
C ASP A 20 14.77 -6.72 7.35
N PHE A 21 13.74 -7.50 7.69
CA PHE A 21 12.51 -7.55 6.90
C PHE A 21 11.39 -6.67 7.47
N MET A 22 11.16 -6.71 8.78
CA MET A 22 10.04 -6.03 9.45
C MET A 22 10.43 -5.46 10.82
N PRO A 23 11.32 -4.46 10.88
CA PRO A 23 11.72 -3.85 12.14
C PRO A 23 10.53 -3.17 12.83
N ASP A 24 10.68 -2.84 14.10
CA ASP A 24 9.70 -2.01 14.80
C ASP A 24 9.75 -0.58 14.23
N VAL A 25 8.58 -0.03 13.92
CA VAL A 25 8.42 1.30 13.32
C VAL A 25 7.65 2.17 14.30
N THR A 26 8.19 3.34 14.61
CA THR A 26 7.68 4.25 15.65
C THR A 26 7.10 5.53 15.07
N GLU A 27 7.61 5.97 13.91
CA GLU A 27 7.14 7.14 13.19
C GLU A 27 7.05 6.89 11.68
N THR A 28 6.31 7.73 10.95
CA THR A 28 6.04 7.53 9.51
C THR A 28 7.31 7.57 8.66
N LYS A 29 8.32 8.36 9.06
CA LYS A 29 9.58 8.48 8.32
C LYS A 29 10.39 7.17 8.33
N ASP A 30 10.16 6.28 9.30
CA ASP A 30 10.88 5.00 9.40
C ASP A 30 10.59 4.10 8.19
N PHE A 31 9.41 4.26 7.56
CA PHE A 31 9.04 3.53 6.35
C PHE A 31 9.89 3.91 5.13
N ALA A 32 10.57 5.07 5.12
CA ALA A 32 11.40 5.48 3.99
C ALA A 32 12.55 4.51 3.71
N ASN A 33 12.98 3.74 4.71
CA ASN A 33 13.99 2.68 4.57
C ASN A 33 13.40 1.30 4.24
N LEU A 34 12.07 1.16 4.31
CA LEU A 34 11.38 -0.13 4.18
C LEU A 34 10.60 -0.25 2.89
N ILE A 35 10.19 0.86 2.29
CA ILE A 35 9.44 0.88 1.03
C ILE A 35 10.10 1.82 0.02
N SER A 36 10.01 1.48 -1.26
CA SER A 36 10.49 2.34 -2.34
C SER A 36 9.51 2.33 -3.51
N PRO A 37 9.15 3.48 -4.09
CA PRO A 37 8.20 3.54 -5.18
C PRO A 37 8.77 2.85 -6.42
N THR A 38 7.96 2.05 -7.09
CA THR A 38 8.36 1.33 -8.31
C THR A 38 7.51 1.75 -9.50
N THR A 39 6.19 1.82 -9.35
CA THR A 39 5.26 2.11 -10.44
C THR A 39 4.11 3.00 -9.98
N VAL A 40 3.69 3.93 -10.84
CA VAL A 40 2.46 4.72 -10.67
C VAL A 40 1.46 4.31 -11.76
N TYR A 41 0.26 3.94 -11.34
CA TYR A 41 -0.86 3.60 -12.22
C TYR A 41 -1.86 4.75 -12.23
N ILE A 42 -2.15 5.26 -13.42
CA ILE A 42 -3.28 6.17 -13.64
C ILE A 42 -4.43 5.31 -14.15
N THR A 43 -5.51 5.22 -13.37
CA THR A 43 -6.64 4.35 -13.71
C THR A 43 -7.60 5.01 -14.71
N SER A 44 -8.44 4.21 -15.37
CA SER A 44 -9.53 4.69 -16.22
C SER A 44 -10.83 4.97 -15.44
N VAL A 45 -10.80 4.87 -14.11
CA VAL A 45 -11.97 5.10 -13.25
C VAL A 45 -11.90 6.52 -12.71
N PHE A 46 -12.97 7.28 -12.86
CA PHE A 46 -13.03 8.69 -12.50
C PHE A 46 -14.11 8.95 -11.45
N LYS A 47 -13.79 9.79 -10.48
CA LYS A 47 -14.75 10.38 -9.53
C LYS A 47 -14.44 11.87 -9.43
N ASP A 48 -15.46 12.71 -9.60
CA ASP A 48 -15.35 14.18 -9.66
C ASP A 48 -14.30 14.66 -10.67
N ASP A 49 -14.34 14.13 -11.90
CA ASP A 49 -13.44 14.43 -13.01
C ASP A 49 -11.94 14.16 -12.73
N LEU A 50 -11.62 13.41 -11.67
CA LEU A 50 -10.26 13.01 -11.33
C LEU A 50 -10.11 11.48 -11.33
N PRO A 51 -9.02 10.94 -11.92
CA PRO A 51 -8.76 9.52 -11.91
C PRO A 51 -8.32 9.05 -10.52
N TYR A 52 -8.53 7.78 -10.23
CA TYR A 52 -7.84 7.13 -9.12
C TYR A 52 -6.37 6.89 -9.51
N ILE A 53 -5.47 7.06 -8.54
CA ILE A 53 -4.03 6.86 -8.71
C ILE A 53 -3.59 5.71 -7.81
N GLY A 54 -2.99 4.70 -8.42
CA GLY A 54 -2.39 3.58 -7.71
C GLY A 54 -0.88 3.73 -7.61
N PHE A 55 -0.32 3.44 -6.44
CA PHE A 55 1.11 3.42 -6.19
C PHE A 55 1.55 2.01 -5.83
N LEU A 56 2.51 1.49 -6.58
CA LEU A 56 3.20 0.27 -6.26
C LEU A 56 4.55 0.60 -5.62
N PHE A 57 4.85 -0.08 -4.53
CA PHE A 57 6.13 -0.01 -3.84
C PHE A 57 6.75 -1.39 -3.77
N SER A 58 8.07 -1.47 -3.86
CA SER A 58 8.80 -2.57 -3.23
C SER A 58 8.72 -2.39 -1.71
N CYS A 59 8.77 -3.49 -0.96
CA CYS A 59 8.85 -3.45 0.49
C CYS A 59 9.85 -4.49 1.02
N SER A 60 10.47 -4.19 2.16
CA SER A 60 11.47 -5.06 2.78
C SER A 60 10.89 -6.39 3.22
N TRP A 61 9.60 -6.46 3.53
CA TRP A 61 8.94 -7.66 4.07
C TRP A 61 8.29 -8.57 3.04
N ASP A 62 8.25 -8.16 1.77
CA ASP A 62 7.71 -8.98 0.69
C ASP A 62 8.37 -8.57 -0.63
N SER A 63 9.62 -8.98 -0.81
CA SER A 63 10.42 -8.60 -1.96
C SER A 63 9.88 -9.15 -3.30
N GLU A 64 9.04 -10.19 -3.25
CA GLU A 64 8.42 -10.79 -4.43
C GLU A 64 7.13 -10.07 -4.82
N HIS A 65 6.26 -9.75 -3.85
CA HIS A 65 4.93 -9.24 -4.14
C HIS A 65 4.78 -7.72 -3.97
N GLY A 66 5.52 -7.07 -3.06
CA GLY A 66 5.43 -5.62 -2.86
C GLY A 66 4.14 -5.11 -2.17
N LEU A 67 4.00 -3.78 -2.12
CA LEU A 67 2.94 -3.04 -1.44
C LEU A 67 2.17 -2.17 -2.43
N GLY A 68 0.85 -2.34 -2.50
CA GLY A 68 -0.03 -1.51 -3.32
C GLY A 68 -0.85 -0.55 -2.49
N VAL A 69 -1.00 0.68 -3.00
CA VAL A 69 -1.84 1.72 -2.41
C VAL A 69 -2.72 2.33 -3.49
N MET A 70 -4.04 2.26 -3.31
CA MET A 70 -5.01 2.96 -4.16
C MET A 70 -5.37 4.29 -3.50
N THR A 71 -5.37 5.37 -4.28
CA THR A 71 -5.70 6.73 -3.81
C THR A 71 -6.69 7.42 -4.74
N HIS A 72 -7.42 8.38 -4.18
CA HIS A 72 -8.20 9.36 -4.94
C HIS A 72 -8.04 10.72 -4.27
N LYS A 73 -7.61 11.73 -5.04
CA LYS A 73 -7.20 13.05 -4.51
C LYS A 73 -6.14 12.90 -3.41
N ASP A 74 -6.46 13.29 -2.19
CA ASP A 74 -5.62 13.25 -0.99
C ASP A 74 -5.96 12.08 -0.05
N ARG A 75 -6.90 11.22 -0.43
CA ARG A 75 -7.37 10.11 0.39
C ARG A 75 -6.80 8.77 -0.06
N ILE A 76 -6.39 7.97 0.93
CA ILE A 76 -6.11 6.55 0.76
C ILE A 76 -7.44 5.80 0.67
N VAL A 77 -7.65 5.10 -0.44
CA VAL A 77 -8.81 4.25 -0.70
C VAL A 77 -8.56 2.87 -0.10
N GLU A 78 -7.40 2.28 -0.40
CA GLU A 78 -7.01 0.95 0.07
C GLU A 78 -5.49 0.80 0.13
N ILE A 79 -5.02 -0.06 1.05
CA ILE A 79 -3.63 -0.49 1.19
C ILE A 79 -3.63 -2.02 1.25
N GLY A 80 -2.86 -2.67 0.39
CA GLY A 80 -2.79 -4.13 0.30
C GLY A 80 -1.54 -4.62 -0.42
N GLY A 81 -1.63 -5.79 -1.06
CA GLY A 81 -0.57 -6.30 -1.93
C GLY A 81 -0.41 -5.43 -3.18
N ALA A 82 0.57 -5.75 -4.03
CA ALA A 82 0.82 -5.00 -5.28
C ALA A 82 -0.41 -4.79 -6.16
N ASP A 83 -1.28 -5.79 -6.20
CA ASP A 83 -2.51 -5.79 -6.99
C ASP A 83 -3.46 -4.64 -6.62
N THR A 84 -3.44 -4.20 -5.37
CA THR A 84 -4.19 -3.02 -4.90
C THR A 84 -3.84 -1.76 -5.69
N ALA A 85 -2.63 -1.66 -6.25
CA ALA A 85 -2.23 -0.50 -7.05
C ALA A 85 -2.88 -0.45 -8.44
N PHE A 86 -3.42 -1.56 -8.97
CA PHE A 86 -3.89 -1.58 -10.36
C PHE A 86 -5.22 -2.31 -10.61
N LEU A 87 -5.77 -3.01 -9.63
CA LEU A 87 -7.09 -3.63 -9.76
C LEU A 87 -8.20 -2.57 -9.71
N THR A 88 -8.88 -2.36 -10.85
CA THR A 88 -9.86 -1.27 -11.01
C THR A 88 -11.11 -1.44 -10.17
N TRP A 89 -11.47 -2.66 -9.77
CA TRP A 89 -12.67 -2.92 -8.97
C TRP A 89 -12.63 -2.17 -7.62
N ILE A 90 -11.44 -1.96 -7.05
CA ILE A 90 -11.24 -1.15 -5.83
C ILE A 90 -11.69 0.30 -6.04
N ALA A 91 -11.25 0.90 -7.17
CA ALA A 91 -11.65 2.24 -7.55
C ALA A 91 -13.15 2.31 -7.90
N GLU A 92 -13.69 1.31 -8.60
CA GLU A 92 -15.11 1.23 -8.96
C GLU A 92 -16.02 1.10 -7.73
N GLU A 93 -15.61 0.37 -6.71
CA GLU A 93 -16.34 0.25 -5.45
C GLU A 93 -16.34 1.56 -4.67
N ASP A 94 -15.20 2.24 -4.60
CA ASP A 94 -15.09 3.53 -3.92
C ASP A 94 -15.83 4.66 -4.66
N MET A 95 -15.84 4.62 -5.99
CA MET A 95 -16.59 5.56 -6.84
C MET A 95 -18.09 5.52 -6.53
N LYS A 96 -18.64 4.35 -6.20
CA LYS A 96 -20.07 4.17 -5.86
C LYS A 96 -20.44 4.71 -4.48
N LYS A 97 -19.46 4.95 -3.60
CA LYS A 97 -19.70 5.48 -2.24
C LYS A 97 -20.00 6.98 -2.32
N LYS A 98 -21.09 7.41 -1.68
CA LYS A 98 -21.34 8.83 -1.41
C LYS A 98 -20.32 9.30 -0.37
N GLU A 99 -19.76 10.50 -0.58
CA GLU A 99 -18.89 11.16 0.40
C GLU A 99 -19.64 11.47 1.71
#